data_AF-A0A966M9P1-F1
#
_entry.id   AF-A0A966M9P1-F1
#
_cell.length_a   1.000
_cell.length_b   1.000
_cell.length_c   1.000
_cell.angle_alpha   90.00
_cell.angle_beta   90.00
_cell.angle_gamma   90.00
#
_symmetry.space_group_name_H-M   'P 1'
#
loop_
_entity.id
_entity.type
_entity.pdbx_description
1 polymer ?
#
loop_
_entity_poly.entity_id
_entity_poly.type
_entity_poly.pdbx_seq_one_letter_code
_entity_poly.pdbx_strand_id
1 'polypeptide(L)'
;HPELDQLLAAFIEKYPFLKGELCSDKGIDLMYTDSQITEAVIKRFVEADKPILPIHDSYIVKQSDRNFLKVIMKDACNEVLGHTLPFESEFDEVQQHVIHATHYKHTDYDYYESVLNKHKTKVSKLYWKRYEHWKEEYS
;
A
#
# COMPACT_ATOMS: atom_id res chain seq x y z
N HIS A 1 -2.01 -22.89 22.92
CA HIS A 1 -2.14 -23.33 21.51
C HIS A 1 -0.72 -23.73 21.12
N PRO A 2 -0.36 -25.02 21.13
CA PRO A 2 1.05 -25.43 21.20
C PRO A 2 1.91 -24.96 20.02
N GLU A 3 1.33 -24.78 18.84
CA GLU A 3 2.01 -24.23 17.66
C GLU A 3 2.31 -22.72 17.78
N LEU A 4 1.41 -21.95 18.40
CA LEU A 4 1.62 -20.52 18.64
C LEU A 4 2.74 -20.31 19.67
N ASP A 5 2.75 -21.12 20.72
CA ASP A 5 3.76 -21.04 21.78
C ASP A 5 5.17 -21.37 21.23
N GLN A 6 5.29 -22.33 20.31
CA GLN A 6 6.54 -22.62 19.60
C GLN A 6 6.97 -21.47 18.68
N LEU A 7 6.04 -20.87 17.94
CA LEU A 7 6.35 -19.75 17.05
C LEU A 7 6.82 -18.52 17.85
N LEU A 8 6.14 -18.19 18.94
CA LEU A 8 6.51 -17.09 19.83
C LEU A 8 7.88 -17.34 20.47
N ALA A 9 8.17 -18.57 20.92
CA ALA A 9 9.47 -18.92 21.47
C ALA A 9 10.61 -18.75 20.45
N ALA A 10 10.42 -19.24 19.21
CA ALA A 10 11.40 -19.08 18.14
C ALA A 10 11.57 -17.60 17.74
N PHE A 11 10.49 -16.81 17.79
CA PHE A 11 10.55 -15.37 17.50
C PHE A 11 11.31 -14.59 18.57
N ILE A 12 11.08 -14.91 19.85
CA ILE A 12 11.80 -14.35 21.00
C ILE A 12 13.28 -14.75 20.99
N GLU A 13 13.60 -16.00 20.61
CA GLU A 13 14.98 -16.46 20.48
C GLU A 13 15.74 -15.67 19.41
N LYS A 14 15.08 -15.38 18.28
CA LYS A 14 15.65 -14.57 17.21
C LYS A 14 15.76 -13.08 17.56
N TYR A 15 14.83 -12.55 18.36
CA TYR A 15 14.81 -11.15 18.78
C TYR A 15 14.66 -11.02 20.30
N PRO A 16 15.76 -11.25 21.07
CA PRO A 16 15.71 -11.32 22.53
C PRO A 16 15.19 -10.04 23.20
N PHE A 17 15.37 -8.88 22.56
CA PHE A 17 14.91 -7.58 23.06
C PHE A 17 13.37 -7.44 23.06
N LEU A 18 12.66 -8.22 22.24
CA LEU A 18 11.19 -8.19 22.18
C LEU A 18 10.53 -9.04 23.28
N LYS A 19 11.29 -9.87 24.02
CA LYS A 19 10.74 -10.80 25.03
C LYS A 19 9.83 -10.12 26.05
N GLY A 20 10.15 -8.89 26.46
CA GLY A 20 9.37 -8.12 27.42
C GLY A 20 8.19 -7.34 26.81
N GLU A 21 8.17 -7.16 25.49
CA GLU A 21 7.20 -6.30 24.79
C GLU A 21 6.21 -7.09 23.92
N LEU A 22 6.58 -8.26 23.41
CA LEU A 22 5.82 -9.07 22.45
C LEU A 22 4.43 -9.50 22.96
N CYS A 23 4.28 -9.65 24.27
CA CYS A 23 3.01 -10.01 24.93
C CYS A 23 2.55 -8.90 25.91
N SER A 24 3.01 -7.68 25.69
CA SER A 24 2.58 -6.50 26.47
C SER A 24 1.56 -5.67 25.68
N ASP A 25 0.91 -4.72 26.33
CA ASP A 25 -0.04 -3.79 25.69
C ASP A 25 0.60 -2.86 24.62
N LYS A 26 1.92 -2.99 24.38
CA LYS A 26 2.64 -2.24 23.33
C LYS A 26 2.07 -2.41 21.93
N GLY A 27 1.44 -3.57 21.64
CA GLY A 27 0.73 -3.77 20.38
C GLY A 27 -0.46 -2.83 20.22
N ILE A 28 -1.17 -2.54 21.31
CA ILE A 28 -2.31 -1.61 21.31
C ILE A 28 -1.83 -0.18 21.12
N ASP A 29 -0.73 0.22 21.77
CA ASP A 29 -0.11 1.53 21.58
C ASP A 29 0.31 1.74 20.11
N LEU A 30 0.87 0.72 19.47
CA LEU A 30 1.26 0.76 18.06
C LEU A 30 0.04 0.91 17.15
N MET A 31 -1.03 0.14 17.39
CA MET A 31 -2.29 0.26 16.64
C MET A 31 -2.97 1.61 16.84
N TYR A 32 -2.90 2.18 18.05
CA TYR A 32 -3.39 3.52 18.30
C TYR A 32 -2.63 4.54 17.46
N THR A 33 -1.31 4.44 17.43
CA THR A 33 -0.45 5.32 16.63
C THR A 33 -0.74 5.20 15.13
N ASP A 34 -0.92 3.98 14.62
CA ASP A 34 -1.33 3.71 13.24
C ASP A 34 -2.69 4.35 12.90
N SER A 35 -3.64 4.27 13.84
CA SER A 35 -4.96 4.88 13.67
C SER A 35 -4.90 6.42 13.58
N GLN A 36 -4.00 7.05 14.32
CA GLN A 36 -3.80 8.51 14.28
C GLN A 36 -3.22 8.97 12.94
N ILE A 37 -2.26 8.22 12.38
CA ILE A 37 -1.71 8.51 11.04
C ILE A 37 -2.82 8.34 10.00
N THR A 38 -3.58 7.23 10.07
CA THR A 38 -4.68 6.93 9.15
C THR A 38 -5.76 8.00 9.17
N GLU A 39 -6.18 8.45 10.35
CA GLU A 39 -7.13 9.55 10.52
C GLU A 39 -6.63 10.84 9.86
N ALA A 40 -5.36 11.19 10.10
CA ALA A 40 -4.75 12.40 9.54
C ALA A 40 -4.62 12.34 8.00
N VAL A 41 -4.43 11.15 7.42
CA VAL A 41 -4.44 10.93 5.97
C VAL A 41 -5.86 11.10 5.41
N ILE A 42 -6.86 10.43 6.00
CA ILE A 42 -8.26 10.50 5.56
C ILE A 42 -8.77 11.94 5.60
N LYS A 43 -8.51 12.66 6.69
CA LYS A 43 -8.95 14.05 6.85
C LYS A 43 -8.46 14.94 5.71
N ARG A 44 -7.18 14.85 5.35
CA ARG A 44 -6.58 15.64 4.25
C ARG A 44 -7.14 15.27 2.87
N PHE A 45 -7.52 14.02 2.66
CA PHE A 45 -8.21 13.60 1.43
C PHE A 45 -9.63 14.13 1.36
N VAL A 46 -10.37 14.09 2.48
CA VAL A 46 -11.73 14.65 2.58
C VAL A 46 -11.70 16.17 2.37
N GLU A 47 -10.76 16.88 2.99
CA GLU A 47 -10.57 18.33 2.79
C GLU A 47 -10.24 18.70 1.35
N ALA A 48 -9.56 17.81 0.63
CA ALA A 48 -9.22 17.97 -0.79
C ALA A 48 -10.34 17.51 -1.75
N ASP A 49 -11.50 17.07 -1.24
CA ASP A 49 -12.60 16.48 -2.01
C ASP A 49 -12.15 15.28 -2.88
N LYS A 50 -11.27 14.44 -2.32
CA LYS A 50 -10.70 13.28 -3.01
C LYS A 50 -11.12 11.98 -2.32
N PRO A 51 -11.59 10.98 -3.09
CA PRO A 51 -11.93 9.69 -2.51
C PRO A 51 -10.67 8.93 -2.11
N ILE A 52 -10.73 8.30 -0.92
CA ILE A 52 -9.71 7.41 -0.38
C ILE A 52 -10.41 6.24 0.33
N LEU A 53 -9.83 5.04 0.22
CA LEU A 53 -10.30 3.87 0.94
C LEU A 53 -9.13 3.28 1.76
N PRO A 54 -9.11 3.51 3.09
CA PRO A 54 -8.10 2.95 3.98
C PRO A 54 -8.35 1.46 4.23
N ILE A 55 -7.27 0.67 4.28
CA ILE A 55 -7.22 -0.75 4.62
C ILE A 55 -6.01 -0.95 5.53
N HIS A 56 -6.21 -0.84 6.84
CA HIS A 56 -5.10 -0.77 7.81
C HIS A 56 -4.12 0.35 7.45
N ASP A 57 -2.85 0.03 7.24
CA ASP A 57 -1.76 0.92 6.83
C ASP A 57 -1.69 1.16 5.32
N SER A 58 -2.55 0.50 4.55
CA SER A 58 -2.61 0.55 3.10
C SER A 58 -3.78 1.41 2.62
N TYR A 59 -3.64 2.05 1.46
CA TYR A 59 -4.65 2.97 0.94
C TYR A 59 -4.92 2.75 -0.54
N ILE A 60 -6.20 2.62 -0.89
CA ILE A 60 -6.66 2.60 -2.27
C ILE A 60 -7.06 4.01 -2.66
N VAL A 61 -6.36 4.56 -3.66
CA VAL A 61 -6.56 5.91 -4.21
C VAL A 61 -6.60 5.88 -5.73
N LYS A 62 -7.09 6.97 -6.34
CA LYS A 62 -6.98 7.16 -7.79
C LYS A 62 -5.50 7.23 -8.19
N GLN A 63 -5.19 6.69 -9.37
CA GLN A 63 -3.84 6.74 -9.95
C GLN A 63 -3.27 8.17 -10.04
N SER A 64 -4.11 9.16 -10.32
CA SER A 64 -3.73 10.58 -10.36
C SER A 64 -3.30 11.14 -9.01
N ASP A 65 -3.82 10.59 -7.91
CA ASP A 65 -3.65 11.12 -6.55
C ASP A 65 -2.53 10.41 -5.77
N ARG A 66 -1.76 9.52 -6.41
CA ARG A 66 -0.68 8.79 -5.73
C ARG A 66 0.41 9.68 -5.15
N ASN A 67 0.85 10.67 -5.91
CA ASN A 67 1.87 11.61 -5.44
C ASN A 67 1.33 12.43 -4.26
N PHE A 68 0.04 12.78 -4.32
CA PHE A 68 -0.64 13.44 -3.22
C PHE A 68 -0.68 12.53 -1.98
N LEU A 69 -1.07 11.25 -2.12
CA LEU A 69 -1.03 10.28 -1.04
C LEU A 69 0.35 10.18 -0.39
N LYS A 70 1.43 10.06 -1.18
CA LYS A 70 2.80 9.96 -0.65
C LYS A 70 3.21 11.18 0.19
N VAL A 71 2.86 12.38 -0.28
CA VAL A 71 3.12 13.63 0.47
C VAL A 71 2.30 13.62 1.76
N ILE A 72 1.01 13.33 1.67
CA ILE A 72 0.12 13.31 2.83
C ILE A 72 0.53 12.27 3.88
N MET A 73 0.90 11.06 3.48
CA MET A 73 1.39 10.01 4.38
C MET A 73 2.71 10.43 5.06
N LYS A 74 3.62 11.04 4.30
CA LYS A 74 4.87 11.58 4.86
C LYS A 74 4.60 12.66 5.91
N ASP A 75 3.71 13.59 5.60
CA ASP A 75 3.36 14.68 6.51
C ASP A 75 2.64 14.16 7.76
N ALA A 76 1.70 13.23 7.60
CA ALA A 76 1.00 12.58 8.71
C ALA A 76 1.95 11.79 9.62
N CYS A 77 2.89 11.01 9.05
CA CYS A 77 3.90 10.32 9.85
C CYS A 77 4.82 11.29 10.58
N ASN A 78 5.27 12.37 9.92
CA ASN A 78 6.11 13.37 10.59
C ASN A 78 5.37 14.07 11.74
N GLU A 79 4.06 14.32 11.59
CA GLU A 79 3.23 14.95 12.62
C GLU A 79 3.04 14.04 13.84
N VAL A 80 2.77 12.75 13.63
CA VAL A 80 2.49 11.79 14.71
C VAL A 80 3.76 11.22 15.34
N LEU A 81 4.78 10.91 14.54
CA LEU A 81 6.00 10.19 14.97
C LEU A 81 7.26 11.09 15.04
N GLY A 82 7.20 12.31 14.52
CA GLY A 82 8.36 13.20 14.42
C GLY A 82 9.39 12.80 13.35
N HIS A 83 9.13 11.75 12.57
CA HIS A 83 9.99 11.28 11.48
C HIS A 83 9.17 10.54 10.41
N THR A 84 9.77 10.38 9.22
CA THR A 84 9.12 9.75 8.08
C THR A 84 9.42 8.26 8.05
N LEU A 85 8.39 7.44 7.88
CA LEU A 85 8.53 6.01 7.60
C LEU A 85 8.69 5.76 6.09
N PRO A 86 9.44 4.72 5.68
CA PRO A 86 9.43 4.27 4.30
C PRO A 86 8.04 3.72 3.94
N PHE A 87 7.53 4.05 2.76
CA PHE A 87 6.26 3.54 2.26
C PHE A 87 6.48 2.78 0.97
N GLU A 88 5.84 1.61 0.87
CA GLU A 88 5.87 0.77 -0.32
C GLU A 88 4.65 1.09 -1.20
N SER A 89 4.82 0.97 -2.52
CA SER A 89 3.77 1.23 -3.51
C SER A 89 3.83 0.12 -4.54
N GLU A 90 2.83 -0.76 -4.52
CA GLU A 90 2.70 -1.84 -5.51
C GLU A 90 2.78 -1.28 -6.95
N PHE A 91 2.24 -0.08 -7.18
CA PHE A 91 2.32 0.57 -8.47
C PHE A 91 3.77 0.91 -8.88
N ASP A 92 4.59 1.38 -7.95
CA ASP A 92 5.98 1.72 -8.23
C ASP A 92 6.77 0.47 -8.62
N GLU A 93 6.55 -0.64 -7.92
CA GLU A 93 7.17 -1.93 -8.23
C GLU A 93 6.78 -2.43 -9.63
N VAL A 94 5.48 -2.39 -9.95
CA VAL A 94 4.98 -2.75 -11.28
C VAL A 94 5.61 -1.85 -12.36
N GLN A 95 5.69 -0.54 -12.12
CA GLN A 95 6.30 0.39 -13.05
C GLN A 95 7.79 0.09 -13.25
N GLN A 96 8.54 -0.20 -12.19
CA GLN A 96 9.95 -0.59 -12.30
C GLN A 96 10.12 -1.88 -13.10
N HIS A 97 9.28 -2.90 -12.86
CA HIS A 97 9.31 -4.14 -13.63
C HIS A 97 9.01 -3.91 -15.11
N VAL A 98 8.02 -3.08 -15.44
CA VAL A 98 7.68 -2.76 -16.83
C VAL A 98 8.80 -1.96 -17.52
N ILE A 99 9.42 -1.00 -16.83
CA ILE A 99 10.55 -0.23 -17.37
C ILE A 99 11.74 -1.16 -17.64
N HIS A 100 12.07 -2.04 -16.68
CA HIS A 100 13.13 -3.02 -16.84
C HIS A 100 12.86 -3.95 -18.02
N ALA A 101 11.67 -4.54 -18.10
CA ALA A 101 11.24 -5.36 -19.24
C ALA A 101 11.33 -4.61 -20.58
N THR A 102 10.95 -3.33 -20.61
CA THR A 102 11.00 -2.51 -21.82
C THR A 102 12.45 -2.26 -22.27
N HIS A 103 13.39 -2.10 -21.34
CA HIS A 103 14.81 -1.96 -21.64
C HIS A 103 15.37 -3.21 -22.37
N TYR A 104 14.94 -4.41 -21.96
CA TYR A 104 15.37 -5.68 -22.55
C TYR A 104 14.49 -6.15 -23.73
N LYS A 105 13.51 -5.37 -24.16
CA LYS A 105 12.55 -5.77 -25.21
C LYS A 105 13.19 -6.29 -26.50
N HIS A 106 14.31 -5.71 -26.91
CA HIS A 106 15.01 -6.10 -28.14
C HIS A 106 15.92 -7.32 -27.97
N THR A 107 16.36 -7.61 -26.74
CA THR A 107 17.27 -8.72 -26.43
C THR A 107 16.53 -9.95 -25.95
N ASP A 108 15.40 -9.77 -25.28
CA ASP A 108 14.56 -10.83 -24.71
C ASP A 108 13.09 -10.39 -24.76
N TYR A 109 12.46 -10.65 -25.91
CA TYR A 109 11.06 -10.30 -26.14
C TYR A 109 10.10 -11.16 -25.30
N ASP A 110 10.44 -12.43 -25.08
CA ASP A 110 9.63 -13.36 -24.30
C ASP A 110 9.54 -12.91 -22.83
N TYR A 111 10.66 -12.46 -22.26
CA TYR A 111 10.67 -11.81 -20.94
C TYR A 111 9.78 -10.56 -20.92
N TYR A 112 9.92 -9.67 -21.91
CA TYR A 112 9.09 -8.46 -22.01
C TYR A 112 7.59 -8.76 -22.07
N GLU A 113 7.19 -9.72 -22.92
CA GLU A 113 5.79 -10.13 -23.05
C GLU A 113 5.25 -10.76 -21.77
N SER A 114 6.05 -11.59 -21.09
CA SER A 114 5.65 -12.23 -19.83
C SER A 114 5.35 -11.21 -18.72
N VAL A 115 6.18 -10.16 -18.59
CA VAL A 115 6.03 -9.10 -17.59
C VAL A 115 4.78 -8.27 -17.87
N LEU A 116 4.54 -7.90 -19.14
CA LEU A 116 3.33 -7.18 -19.52
C LEU A 116 2.06 -7.99 -19.28
N ASN A 117 2.08 -9.28 -19.63
CA ASN A 117 0.93 -10.16 -19.39
C ASN A 117 0.65 -10.38 -17.90
N LYS A 118 1.69 -10.45 -17.07
CA LYS A 118 1.57 -10.56 -15.61
C LYS A 118 0.90 -9.34 -14.99
N HIS A 119 1.26 -8.14 -15.43
CA HIS A 119 0.75 -6.89 -14.88
C HIS A 119 -0.46 -6.32 -15.64
N LYS A 120 -1.05 -7.08 -16.57
CA LYS A 120 -2.23 -6.67 -17.31
C LYS A 120 -3.45 -6.61 -16.39
N THR A 121 -3.98 -5.41 -16.18
CA THR A 121 -5.19 -5.20 -15.37
C THR A 121 -6.37 -5.99 -15.93
N LYS A 122 -6.84 -6.99 -15.19
CA LYS A 122 -8.02 -7.78 -15.53
C LYS A 122 -9.26 -7.04 -15.06
N VAL A 123 -9.87 -6.28 -15.95
CA VAL A 123 -11.17 -5.64 -15.70
C VAL A 123 -12.32 -6.57 -16.09
N SER A 124 -13.37 -6.61 -15.29
CA SER A 124 -14.54 -7.44 -15.59
C SER A 124 -15.35 -6.86 -16.76
N LYS A 125 -16.10 -7.70 -17.48
CA LYS A 125 -17.03 -7.23 -18.53
C LYS A 125 -18.06 -6.23 -18.00
N LEU A 126 -18.47 -6.38 -16.73
CA LEU A 126 -19.40 -5.46 -16.05
C LEU A 126 -18.76 -4.10 -15.74
N TYR A 127 -17.47 -4.07 -15.42
CA TYR A 127 -16.73 -2.82 -15.23
C TYR A 127 -16.76 -1.97 -16.50
N TRP A 128 -16.49 -2.57 -17.67
CA TRP A 128 -16.56 -1.86 -18.95
C TRP A 128 -17.93 -1.25 -19.20
N LYS A 129 -19.01 -2.00 -18.99
CA LYS A 129 -20.38 -1.47 -19.15
C LYS A 129 -20.65 -0.25 -18.27
N ARG A 130 -20.23 -0.28 -16.99
CA ARG A 130 -20.39 0.86 -16.09
C ARG A 130 -19.52 2.04 -16.49
N TYR A 131 -18.30 1.78 -16.97
CA TYR A 131 -17.38 2.82 -17.43
C TYR A 131 -17.90 3.53 -18.69
N GLU A 132 -18.47 2.80 -19.65
CA GLU A 132 -19.12 3.41 -20.82
C GLU A 132 -20.31 4.28 -20.39
N HIS A 133 -21.18 3.78 -19.51
CA HIS A 133 -22.31 4.56 -18.99
C HIS A 133 -21.85 5.84 -18.26
N TRP A 134 -20.80 5.76 -17.45
CA TRP A 134 -20.22 6.91 -16.78
C TRP A 134 -19.66 7.94 -17.77
N LYS A 135 -19.04 7.51 -18.88
CA LYS A 135 -18.57 8.43 -19.93
C LYS A 135 -19.73 9.12 -20.65
N GLU A 136 -20.85 8.44 -20.86
CA GLU A 136 -22.04 9.04 -21.50
C GLU A 136 -22.75 10.06 -20.59
N GLU A 137 -22.76 9.83 -19.27
CA GLU A 137 -23.42 10.72 -18.30
C GLU A 137 -22.61 11.98 -17.94
N TYR A 138 -21.28 11.92 -18.05
CA TYR A 138 -20.37 12.98 -17.57
C TYR A 138 -19.40 13.52 -18.64
N SER A 139 -19.69 13.30 -19.93
CA SER A 139 -19.00 13.93 -21.07
C SER A 139 -19.84 15.01 -21.74
#